data_AF-E3FL12-F1
#
_entry.id   AF-E3FL12-F1
#
_cell.length_a   1.000
_cell.length_b   1.000
_cell.length_c   1.000
_cell.angle_alpha   90.00
_cell.angle_beta   90.00
_cell.angle_gamma   90.00
#
_symmetry.space_group_name_H-M   'P 1'
#
loop_
_entity.id
_entity.type
_entity.pdbx_description
1 polymer ?
#
loop_
_entity_poly.entity_id
_entity_poly.type
_entity_poly.pdbx_seq_one_letter_code
_entity_poly.pdbx_strand_id
1 'polypeptide(L)'
;MNKLKIIGLMGFTFAALAACGPELTPEAMELEQASDPLQAPRPPSDDSGGGGGGISLPAPQPAPAPAPSAELTRYYGYLSQAGFYNSSQLGMVKEEVLCDVYVSQGAGTFNRGVTKTCTWQQTEPGWVLQSVSVEVPENKKGRGSYAYNTMAADGQFFMHIQETGDKWKAAIDLAAKAADVEVKQKLELDYQQHMERMVSLSANKNTVHLEVTANGGAFAKSAIRVILRGKKIRVE
;
A
#
# COMPACT_ATOMS: atom_id res chain seq x y z
N MET A 1 28.48 -28.14 41.91
CA MET A 1 28.87 -28.54 40.54
C MET A 1 27.63 -29.13 39.87
N ASN A 2 26.85 -28.29 39.17
CA ASN A 2 25.62 -28.73 38.50
C ASN A 2 25.80 -28.65 36.99
N LYS A 3 25.70 -29.82 36.34
CA LYS A 3 25.62 -29.98 34.90
C LYS A 3 24.16 -29.86 34.48
N LEU A 4 23.84 -28.94 33.57
CA LEU A 4 22.67 -29.08 32.69
C LEU A 4 23.13 -28.89 31.24
N LYS A 5 23.14 -30.00 30.50
CA LYS A 5 23.12 -30.05 29.04
C LYS A 5 21.68 -30.39 28.64
N ILE A 6 21.03 -29.54 27.85
CA ILE A 6 19.90 -29.95 27.01
C ILE A 6 20.14 -29.33 25.63
N ILE A 7 20.35 -30.20 24.65
CA ILE A 7 20.40 -29.91 23.22
C ILE A 7 19.17 -30.58 22.59
N GLY A 8 18.40 -29.80 21.83
CA GLY A 8 17.80 -30.16 20.54
C GLY A 8 16.60 -31.13 20.49
N LEU A 9 15.49 -30.68 19.90
CA LEU A 9 14.99 -31.04 18.55
C LEU A 9 13.57 -30.46 18.39
N MET A 10 13.34 -29.54 17.43
CA MET A 10 12.73 -29.78 16.10
C MET A 10 11.33 -30.42 16.10
N GLY A 11 10.37 -29.70 15.52
CA GLY A 11 9.05 -30.21 15.16
C GLY A 11 8.23 -29.19 14.37
N PHE A 12 8.66 -28.88 13.13
CA PHE A 12 7.78 -28.30 12.11
C PHE A 12 6.97 -29.44 11.48
N THR A 13 5.65 -29.28 11.36
CA THR A 13 4.84 -30.16 10.52
C THR A 13 3.78 -29.38 9.74
N PHE A 14 3.57 -29.87 8.52
CA PHE A 14 2.93 -29.28 7.34
C PHE A 14 1.41 -29.13 7.42
N ALA A 15 0.89 -28.24 6.57
CA ALA A 15 -0.51 -28.14 6.18
C ALA A 15 -0.98 -29.33 5.30
N ALA A 16 -2.28 -29.64 5.38
CA ALA A 16 -3.01 -30.32 4.31
C ALA A 16 -4.44 -29.76 4.21
N LEU A 17 -4.84 -29.36 3.00
CA LEU A 17 -6.21 -29.03 2.60
C LEU A 17 -7.07 -30.31 2.48
N ALA A 18 -8.35 -30.21 2.82
CA ALA A 18 -9.43 -30.90 2.11
C ALA A 18 -10.70 -30.04 2.13
N ALA A 19 -11.36 -29.99 0.98
CA ALA A 19 -12.48 -29.11 0.60
C ALA A 19 -13.85 -29.60 1.08
N CYS A 20 -14.84 -28.70 1.12
CA CYS A 20 -16.18 -28.82 0.51
C CYS A 20 -17.00 -27.53 0.76
N GLY A 21 -17.55 -26.95 -0.33
CA GLY A 21 -18.57 -25.88 -0.30
C GLY A 21 -19.97 -26.44 0.04
N PRO A 22 -21.11 -25.79 -0.31
CA PRO A 22 -21.35 -24.79 -1.38
C PRO A 22 -21.92 -23.47 -0.77
N GLU A 23 -22.38 -22.40 -1.43
CA GLU A 23 -23.08 -22.15 -2.69
C GLU A 23 -23.24 -20.61 -2.84
N LEU A 24 -23.81 -20.15 -3.96
CA LEU A 24 -24.31 -18.79 -4.27
C LEU A 24 -23.42 -17.89 -5.13
N THR A 25 -23.62 -18.06 -6.44
CA THR A 25 -23.49 -17.06 -7.51
C THR A 25 -24.42 -15.85 -7.32
N PRO A 26 -24.06 -14.66 -7.82
CA PRO A 26 -25.04 -13.67 -8.24
C PRO A 26 -25.21 -13.67 -9.76
N GLU A 27 -26.49 -13.72 -10.14
CA GLU A 27 -27.06 -13.52 -11.46
C GLU A 27 -26.84 -12.11 -12.02
N ALA A 28 -27.05 -12.02 -13.33
CA ALA A 28 -27.17 -10.81 -14.13
C ALA A 28 -28.34 -9.92 -13.67
N MET A 29 -28.17 -8.61 -13.81
CA MET A 29 -29.20 -7.55 -13.92
C MET A 29 -28.44 -6.23 -14.12
N GLU A 30 -28.84 -5.25 -14.92
CA GLU A 30 -29.82 -5.13 -15.99
C GLU A 30 -29.50 -3.79 -16.69
N LEU A 31 -29.76 -3.74 -17.99
CA LEU A 31 -29.61 -2.57 -18.83
C LEU A 31 -30.87 -1.70 -18.64
N GLU A 32 -30.76 -0.45 -18.20
CA GLU A 32 -31.85 0.51 -18.37
C GLU A 32 -31.47 1.57 -19.40
N GLN A 33 -32.18 1.48 -20.52
CA GLN A 33 -32.38 2.52 -21.52
C GLN A 33 -33.40 3.55 -21.01
N ALA A 34 -33.14 4.82 -21.30
CA ALA A 34 -34.15 5.85 -21.62
C ALA A 34 -33.34 7.10 -22.05
N SER A 35 -33.59 7.81 -23.14
CA SER A 35 -34.63 7.79 -24.17
C SER A 35 -34.10 8.60 -25.35
N ASP A 36 -34.43 8.19 -26.58
CA ASP A 36 -34.45 9.07 -27.76
C ASP A 36 -35.64 10.04 -27.63
N PRO A 37 -35.63 11.26 -28.19
CA PRO A 37 -36.12 11.36 -29.57
C PRO A 37 -35.53 12.51 -30.41
N LEU A 38 -35.23 12.25 -31.68
CA LEU A 38 -35.78 12.90 -32.89
C LEU A 38 -34.78 12.90 -34.07
N GLN A 39 -35.04 11.99 -35.01
CA GLN A 39 -34.82 12.18 -36.45
C GLN A 39 -35.51 13.49 -36.91
N ALA A 40 -35.07 14.25 -37.92
CA ALA A 40 -34.35 13.98 -39.17
C ALA A 40 -33.82 15.35 -39.71
N PRO A 41 -33.41 15.56 -40.99
CA PRO A 41 -32.94 14.65 -42.05
C PRO A 41 -31.56 15.07 -42.63
N ARG A 42 -30.90 14.16 -43.37
CA ARG A 42 -29.78 14.52 -44.27
C ARG A 42 -30.30 15.22 -45.53
N PRO A 43 -29.57 16.22 -46.04
CA PRO A 43 -29.46 16.48 -47.47
C PRO A 43 -28.00 16.33 -47.96
N PRO A 44 -27.76 16.36 -49.29
CA PRO A 44 -26.75 15.57 -49.96
C PRO A 44 -25.37 16.24 -50.05
N SER A 45 -24.39 15.43 -50.43
CA SER A 45 -23.04 15.79 -50.83
C SER A 45 -23.01 16.91 -51.87
N ASP A 46 -22.10 17.88 -51.70
CA ASP A 46 -21.40 18.52 -52.81
C ASP A 46 -20.07 19.12 -52.37
N ASP A 47 -19.14 19.01 -53.30
CA ASP A 47 -17.73 19.41 -53.32
C ASP A 47 -17.60 20.95 -53.31
N SER A 48 -16.75 21.55 -52.46
CA SER A 48 -16.18 22.90 -52.63
C SER A 48 -15.18 23.23 -51.52
N GLY A 49 -13.96 23.60 -51.93
CA GLY A 49 -12.86 23.93 -51.04
C GLY A 49 -12.92 25.30 -50.36
N GLY A 50 -11.83 25.66 -49.69
CA GLY A 50 -11.52 27.03 -49.30
C GLY A 50 -11.31 27.22 -47.81
N GLY A 51 -10.16 27.80 -47.45
CA GLY A 51 -9.66 27.91 -46.09
C GLY A 51 -10.60 28.60 -45.10
N GLY A 52 -10.56 28.11 -43.86
CA GLY A 52 -11.15 28.74 -42.69
C GLY A 52 -10.26 28.48 -41.49
N GLY A 53 -9.65 29.55 -40.96
CA GLY A 53 -8.74 29.50 -39.82
C GLY A 53 -9.44 28.93 -38.59
N GLY A 54 -8.99 27.77 -38.14
CA GLY A 54 -9.38 27.19 -36.86
C GLY A 54 -8.79 28.01 -35.73
N ILE A 55 -9.58 28.93 -35.17
CA ILE A 55 -9.27 29.57 -33.90
C ILE A 55 -9.39 28.47 -32.84
N SER A 56 -8.26 27.87 -32.45
CA SER A 56 -8.21 26.97 -31.30
C SER A 56 -8.60 27.80 -30.07
N LEU A 57 -9.80 27.56 -29.54
CA LEU A 57 -10.17 28.06 -28.22
C LEU A 57 -9.14 27.51 -27.23
N PRO A 58 -8.50 28.36 -26.40
CA PRO A 58 -7.58 27.87 -25.39
C PRO A 58 -8.34 26.89 -24.48
N ALA A 59 -7.73 25.74 -24.22
CA ALA A 59 -8.27 24.76 -23.28
C ALA A 59 -8.63 25.49 -21.97
N PRO A 60 -9.80 25.22 -21.36
CA PRO A 60 -10.14 25.80 -20.06
C PRO A 60 -8.96 25.59 -19.12
N GLN A 61 -8.37 26.68 -18.64
CA GLN A 61 -7.34 26.55 -17.61
C GLN A 61 -7.96 25.80 -16.43
N PRO A 62 -7.29 24.76 -15.89
CA PRO A 62 -7.76 24.11 -14.69
C PRO A 62 -8.05 25.17 -13.64
N ALA A 63 -9.27 25.14 -13.07
CA ALA A 63 -9.62 26.05 -11.99
C ALA A 63 -8.54 25.92 -10.89
N PRO A 64 -8.06 27.05 -10.32
CA PRO A 64 -7.12 26.99 -9.21
C PRO A 64 -7.73 26.11 -8.12
N ALA A 65 -6.92 25.21 -7.55
CA ALA A 65 -7.36 24.36 -6.45
C ALA A 65 -7.96 25.25 -5.34
N PRO A 66 -9.08 24.86 -4.73
CA PRO A 66 -9.70 25.65 -3.68
C PRO A 66 -8.68 25.92 -2.58
N ALA A 67 -8.54 27.18 -2.18
CA ALA A 67 -7.66 27.55 -1.09
C ALA A 67 -8.06 26.77 0.17
N PRO A 68 -7.09 26.21 0.93
CA PRO A 68 -7.41 25.54 2.18
C PRO A 68 -8.14 26.51 3.12
N SER A 69 -9.08 26.00 3.91
CA SER A 69 -9.78 26.85 4.88
C SER A 69 -8.79 27.49 5.85
N ALA A 70 -9.16 28.66 6.40
CA ALA A 70 -8.31 29.38 7.35
C ALA A 70 -7.99 28.51 8.59
N GLU A 71 -8.93 27.68 9.02
CA GLU A 71 -8.76 26.68 10.09
C GLU A 71 -7.69 25.63 9.71
N LEU A 72 -7.78 25.04 8.52
CA LEU A 72 -6.83 24.03 8.04
C LEU A 72 -5.41 24.59 7.95
N THR A 73 -5.29 25.85 7.53
CA THR A 73 -4.01 26.56 7.46
C THR A 73 -3.40 26.75 8.85
N ARG A 74 -4.21 27.13 9.85
CA ARG A 74 -3.74 27.25 11.25
C ARG A 74 -3.36 25.89 11.83
N TYR A 75 -4.19 24.87 11.62
CA TYR A 75 -3.94 23.50 12.04
C TYR A 75 -2.58 22.98 11.57
N TYR A 76 -2.30 23.03 10.26
CA TYR A 76 -1.01 22.61 9.74
C TYR A 76 0.13 23.54 10.13
N GLY A 77 -0.17 24.82 10.37
CA GLY A 77 0.76 25.80 10.93
C GLY A 77 1.28 25.39 12.31
N TYR A 78 0.41 24.96 13.23
CA TYR A 78 0.84 24.50 14.55
C TYR A 78 1.64 23.20 14.48
N LEU A 79 1.21 22.24 13.65
CA LEU A 79 1.96 20.98 13.44
C LEU A 79 3.35 21.23 12.85
N SER A 80 3.45 22.11 11.86
CA SER A 80 4.73 22.49 11.24
C SER A 80 5.66 23.17 12.26
N GLN A 81 5.13 24.11 13.06
CA GLN A 81 5.89 24.75 14.15
C GLN A 81 6.34 23.78 15.24
N ALA A 82 5.56 22.72 15.48
CA ALA A 82 5.92 21.65 16.39
C ALA A 82 6.94 20.66 15.83
N GLY A 83 7.37 20.82 14.56
CA GLY A 83 8.43 20.01 13.95
C GLY A 83 7.95 18.78 13.18
N PHE A 84 6.66 18.71 12.80
CA PHE A 84 6.20 17.72 11.82
C PHE A 84 6.68 18.10 10.42
N TYR A 85 7.35 17.17 9.75
CA TYR A 85 7.81 17.37 8.38
C TYR A 85 6.68 17.04 7.42
N ASN A 86 6.34 17.97 6.53
CA ASN A 86 5.20 17.79 5.62
C ASN A 86 3.90 17.49 6.38
N SER A 87 3.56 18.29 7.40
CA SER A 87 2.35 18.12 8.23
C SER A 87 1.05 17.95 7.41
N SER A 88 0.97 18.56 6.23
CA SER A 88 -0.14 18.41 5.28
C SER A 88 -0.28 17.01 4.67
N GLN A 89 0.73 16.16 4.80
CA GLN A 89 0.74 14.79 4.31
C GLN A 89 0.49 13.76 5.41
N LEU A 90 0.29 14.18 6.66
CA LEU A 90 -0.01 13.25 7.76
C LEU A 90 -1.26 12.42 7.42
N GLY A 91 -1.16 11.11 7.62
CA GLY A 91 -2.21 10.16 7.27
C GLY A 91 -2.32 9.84 5.77
N MET A 92 -1.53 10.48 4.89
CA MET A 92 -1.47 10.07 3.48
C MET A 92 -1.01 8.63 3.36
N VAL A 93 -1.59 7.96 2.37
CA VAL A 93 -1.36 6.56 2.08
C VAL A 93 -0.74 6.45 0.70
N LYS A 94 0.25 5.58 0.56
CA LYS A 94 0.76 5.18 -0.76
C LYS A 94 0.96 3.68 -0.85
N GLU A 95 0.81 3.17 -2.05
CA GLU A 95 1.10 1.78 -2.37
C GLU A 95 2.40 1.70 -3.18
N GLU A 96 3.19 0.68 -2.92
CA GLU A 96 4.40 0.40 -3.69
C GLU A 96 4.66 -1.10 -3.80
N VAL A 97 5.47 -1.48 -4.80
CA VAL A 97 5.97 -2.85 -4.91
C VAL A 97 7.17 -2.99 -3.99
N LEU A 98 7.05 -3.86 -3.00
CA LEU A 98 8.14 -4.15 -2.04
C LEU A 98 9.13 -5.15 -2.66
N CYS A 99 8.60 -6.20 -3.28
CA CYS A 99 9.38 -7.24 -3.93
C CYS A 99 8.67 -7.74 -5.19
N ASP A 100 9.42 -7.98 -6.26
CA ASP A 100 8.95 -8.70 -7.46
C ASP A 100 10.00 -9.76 -7.81
N VAL A 101 9.67 -11.03 -7.55
CA VAL A 101 10.61 -12.13 -7.68
C VAL A 101 10.09 -13.13 -8.71
N TYR A 102 10.87 -13.28 -9.77
CA TYR A 102 10.70 -14.33 -10.77
C TYR A 102 11.77 -15.41 -10.65
N VAL A 103 11.32 -16.66 -10.56
CA VAL A 103 12.17 -17.85 -10.51
C VAL A 103 11.67 -18.88 -11.51
N SER A 104 12.61 -19.53 -12.20
CA SER A 104 12.28 -20.65 -13.08
C SER A 104 13.34 -21.74 -12.98
N GLN A 105 12.90 -22.99 -13.12
CA GLN A 105 13.75 -24.16 -13.18
C GLN A 105 13.35 -24.99 -14.40
N GLY A 106 14.35 -25.48 -15.14
CA GLY A 106 14.15 -26.29 -16.35
C GLY A 106 13.42 -27.61 -16.09
N ALA A 107 13.23 -28.40 -17.14
CA ALA A 107 12.82 -29.79 -17.02
C ALA A 107 14.03 -30.66 -16.62
N GLY A 108 13.84 -31.63 -15.73
CA GLY A 108 14.90 -32.54 -15.30
C GLY A 108 14.66 -33.13 -13.91
N THR A 109 15.50 -34.09 -13.53
CA THR A 109 15.53 -34.69 -12.20
C THR A 109 16.43 -33.87 -11.28
N PHE A 110 15.87 -32.84 -10.66
CA PHE A 110 16.59 -32.01 -9.70
C PHE A 110 16.32 -32.50 -8.28
N ASN A 111 17.38 -32.61 -7.48
CA ASN A 111 17.25 -32.98 -6.07
C ASN A 111 16.72 -31.83 -5.20
N ARG A 112 16.71 -30.59 -5.71
CA ARG A 112 16.22 -29.37 -5.04
C ARG A 112 15.66 -28.35 -6.03
N GLY A 113 14.71 -27.53 -5.56
CA GLY A 113 14.19 -26.36 -6.29
C GLY A 113 15.23 -25.24 -6.42
N VAL A 114 15.01 -24.32 -7.34
CA VAL A 114 15.76 -23.05 -7.41
C VAL A 114 15.02 -22.03 -6.54
N THR A 115 15.74 -21.39 -5.61
CA THR A 115 15.18 -20.39 -4.70
C THR A 115 15.81 -19.03 -4.97
N LYS A 116 15.00 -17.97 -4.97
CA LYS A 116 15.46 -16.59 -4.90
C LYS A 116 14.79 -15.87 -3.75
N THR A 117 15.55 -14.95 -3.16
CA THR A 117 15.09 -14.14 -2.05
C THR A 117 15.06 -12.66 -2.44
N CYS A 118 14.09 -11.92 -1.92
CA CYS A 118 14.06 -10.47 -1.93
C CYS A 118 13.91 -9.97 -0.50
N THR A 119 14.66 -8.94 -0.15
CA THR A 119 14.52 -8.23 1.13
C THR A 119 14.24 -6.77 0.80
N TRP A 120 13.13 -6.26 1.29
CA TRP A 120 12.78 -4.86 1.24
C TRP A 120 12.79 -4.28 2.64
N GLN A 121 13.32 -3.07 2.78
CA GLN A 121 13.38 -2.35 4.04
C GLN A 121 12.85 -0.94 3.86
N GLN A 122 11.99 -0.52 4.77
CA GLN A 122 11.50 0.85 4.82
C GLN A 122 12.63 1.79 5.26
N THR A 123 13.05 2.68 4.37
CA THR A 123 14.10 3.68 4.63
C THR A 123 13.59 5.13 4.62
N GLU A 124 12.35 5.34 4.20
CA GLU A 124 11.79 6.69 4.05
C GLU A 124 11.27 7.21 5.40
N PRO A 125 11.83 8.31 5.94
CA PRO A 125 11.45 8.85 7.24
C PRO A 125 9.97 9.23 7.30
N GLY A 126 9.33 8.98 8.44
CA GLY A 126 7.92 9.32 8.69
C GLY A 126 6.89 8.48 7.94
N TRP A 127 7.31 7.46 7.18
CA TRP A 127 6.42 6.49 6.55
C TRP A 127 6.55 5.12 7.19
N VAL A 128 5.42 4.49 7.48
CA VAL A 128 5.34 3.19 8.14
C VAL A 128 4.51 2.22 7.30
N LEU A 129 4.92 0.95 7.27
CA LEU A 129 4.19 -0.09 6.58
C LEU A 129 2.89 -0.41 7.32
N GLN A 130 1.76 -0.19 6.67
CA GLN A 130 0.43 -0.45 7.21
C GLN A 130 -0.04 -1.87 6.93
N SER A 131 0.17 -2.37 5.71
CA SER A 131 -0.19 -3.74 5.33
C SER A 131 0.64 -4.22 4.15
N VAL A 132 0.67 -5.54 3.97
CA VAL A 132 1.31 -6.22 2.82
C VAL A 132 0.28 -7.13 2.17
N SER A 133 0.22 -7.11 0.84
CA SER A 133 -0.56 -8.05 0.04
C SER A 133 0.37 -8.86 -0.87
N VAL A 134 -0.02 -10.10 -1.16
CA VAL A 134 0.72 -11.00 -2.04
C VAL A 134 -0.08 -11.23 -3.31
N GLU A 135 0.59 -11.06 -4.44
CA GLU A 135 0.09 -11.40 -5.77
C GLU A 135 0.98 -12.48 -6.37
N VAL A 136 0.39 -13.56 -6.88
CA VAL A 136 1.11 -14.63 -7.58
C VAL A 136 0.65 -14.66 -9.04
N PRO A 137 1.12 -13.73 -9.90
CA PRO A 137 0.68 -13.64 -11.28
C PRO A 137 1.09 -14.84 -12.14
N GLU A 138 2.11 -15.61 -11.74
CA GLU A 138 2.52 -16.82 -12.43
C GLU A 138 2.88 -17.92 -11.42
N ASN A 139 2.27 -19.10 -11.54
CA ASN A 139 2.74 -20.34 -10.91
C ASN A 139 2.49 -21.51 -11.86
N LYS A 140 3.43 -21.74 -12.79
CA LYS A 140 3.30 -22.78 -13.80
C LYS A 140 3.23 -24.15 -13.15
N LYS A 141 2.14 -24.86 -13.43
CA LYS A 141 1.87 -26.24 -12.98
C LYS A 141 1.79 -26.40 -11.46
N GLY A 142 1.62 -25.30 -10.71
CA GLY A 142 1.54 -25.31 -9.25
C GLY A 142 2.80 -25.82 -8.55
N ARG A 143 3.95 -25.79 -9.23
CA ARG A 143 5.23 -26.34 -8.71
C ARG A 143 6.12 -25.29 -8.05
N GLY A 144 5.69 -24.03 -8.06
CA GLY A 144 6.34 -22.98 -7.27
C GLY A 144 5.75 -22.90 -5.86
N SER A 145 6.60 -22.57 -4.90
CA SER A 145 6.21 -22.21 -3.54
C SER A 145 6.81 -20.85 -3.17
N TYR A 146 6.20 -20.18 -2.21
CA TYR A 146 6.72 -18.94 -1.65
C TYR A 146 6.45 -18.88 -0.15
N ALA A 147 7.31 -18.17 0.54
CA ALA A 147 7.11 -17.78 1.93
C ALA A 147 7.49 -16.31 2.04
N TYR A 148 6.71 -15.54 2.79
CA TYR A 148 7.09 -14.19 3.14
C TYR A 148 6.93 -13.98 4.63
N ASN A 149 7.75 -13.09 5.18
CA ASN A 149 7.67 -12.67 6.55
C ASN A 149 7.93 -11.18 6.60
N THR A 150 7.14 -10.47 7.40
CA THR A 150 7.53 -9.15 7.87
C THR A 150 8.42 -9.41 9.08
N MET A 151 9.74 -9.18 8.98
CA MET A 151 10.65 -9.21 10.13
C MET A 151 11.16 -7.79 10.36
N ALA A 152 11.61 -7.46 11.56
CA ALA A 152 12.52 -6.33 11.70
C ALA A 152 13.91 -6.96 11.56
N ALA A 153 14.60 -6.75 10.44
CA ALA A 153 16.03 -6.99 10.45
C ALA A 153 16.61 -6.12 11.59
N ASP A 154 17.30 -6.75 12.54
CA ASP A 154 17.92 -6.12 13.71
C ASP A 154 16.99 -5.57 14.81
N GLY A 155 15.68 -5.87 14.76
CA GLY A 155 14.76 -5.56 15.88
C GLY A 155 14.53 -4.08 16.16
N GLN A 156 15.15 -3.17 15.40
CA GLN A 156 15.00 -1.73 15.61
C GLN A 156 13.81 -1.21 14.81
N PHE A 157 12.67 -1.21 15.49
CA PHE A 157 11.52 -0.45 15.07
C PHE A 157 11.74 1.02 15.45
N PHE A 158 12.17 1.83 14.49
CA PHE A 158 12.31 3.27 14.66
C PHE A 158 10.96 3.97 14.43
N MET A 159 9.98 3.71 15.29
CA MET A 159 8.96 4.75 15.51
C MET A 159 9.36 5.46 16.79
N HIS A 160 9.69 6.74 16.65
CA HIS A 160 9.99 7.60 17.79
C HIS A 160 8.68 8.03 18.47
N ILE A 161 7.85 7.07 18.89
CA ILE A 161 6.48 7.31 19.41
C ILE A 161 6.47 8.42 20.47
N GLN A 162 7.48 8.45 21.34
CA GLN A 162 7.62 9.49 22.35
C GLN A 162 7.92 10.87 21.73
N GLU A 163 8.85 10.96 20.78
CA GLU A 163 9.15 12.19 20.05
C GLU A 163 7.93 12.66 19.26
N THR A 164 7.24 11.77 18.54
CA THR A 164 6.01 12.08 17.81
C THR A 164 4.94 12.62 18.76
N GLY A 165 4.76 11.98 19.91
CA GLY A 165 3.81 12.40 20.93
C GLY A 165 4.16 13.77 21.54
N ASP A 166 5.45 14.06 21.72
CA ASP A 166 5.90 15.36 22.22
C ASP A 166 5.70 16.47 21.18
N LYS A 167 5.87 16.18 19.88
CA LYS A 167 5.50 17.12 18.79
C LYS A 167 3.99 17.39 18.79
N TRP A 168 3.15 16.37 18.94
CA TRP A 168 1.69 16.57 19.03
C TRP A 168 1.31 17.46 20.21
N LYS A 169 1.87 17.20 21.40
CA LYS A 169 1.64 18.05 22.58
C LYS A 169 2.10 19.48 22.35
N ALA A 170 3.27 19.68 21.73
CA ALA A 170 3.76 21.02 21.39
C ALA A 170 2.81 21.77 20.45
N ALA A 171 2.22 21.10 19.46
CA ALA A 171 1.21 21.71 18.58
C ALA A 171 -0.05 22.12 19.35
N ILE A 172 -0.54 21.26 20.25
CA ILE A 172 -1.69 21.53 21.12
C ILE A 172 -1.41 22.74 22.02
N ASP A 173 -0.20 22.81 22.61
CA ASP A 173 0.22 23.92 23.47
C ASP A 173 0.33 25.24 22.69
N LEU A 174 0.79 25.20 21.43
CA LEU A 174 0.82 26.39 20.56
C LEU A 174 -0.59 26.90 20.27
N ALA A 175 -1.53 26.02 19.93
CA ALA A 175 -2.93 26.38 19.71
C ALA A 175 -3.58 26.96 20.98
N ALA A 176 -3.29 26.35 22.15
CA ALA A 176 -3.76 26.83 23.43
C ALA A 176 -3.24 28.24 23.76
N LYS A 177 -1.95 28.51 23.52
CA LYS A 177 -1.34 29.84 23.70
C LYS A 177 -1.95 30.91 22.80
N ALA A 178 -2.36 30.53 21.59
CA ALA A 178 -3.04 31.41 20.65
C ALA A 178 -4.54 31.60 20.96
N ALA A 179 -5.07 30.94 22.01
CA ALA A 179 -6.49 30.87 22.32
C ALA A 179 -7.37 30.34 21.17
N ASP A 180 -6.81 29.50 20.29
CA ASP A 180 -7.49 28.89 19.15
C ASP A 180 -8.21 27.60 19.59
N VAL A 181 -9.38 27.77 20.21
CA VAL A 181 -10.14 26.68 20.83
C VAL A 181 -10.53 25.59 19.84
N GLU A 182 -10.93 25.99 18.63
CA GLU A 182 -11.39 25.07 17.58
C GLU A 182 -10.24 24.16 17.10
N VAL A 183 -9.10 24.76 16.73
CA VAL A 183 -7.94 24.00 16.25
C VAL A 183 -7.33 23.16 17.37
N LYS A 184 -7.34 23.65 18.61
CA LYS A 184 -6.88 22.88 19.77
C LYS A 184 -7.68 21.59 19.95
N GLN A 185 -9.01 21.66 19.95
CA GLN A 185 -9.88 20.48 20.11
C GLN A 185 -9.65 19.47 18.98
N LYS A 186 -9.48 19.97 17.74
CA LYS A 186 -9.14 19.14 16.60
C LYS A 186 -7.80 18.42 16.76
N LEU A 187 -6.75 19.13 17.19
CA LEU A 187 -5.43 18.55 17.44
C LEU A 187 -5.48 17.50 18.56
N GLU A 188 -6.26 17.71 19.62
CA GLU A 188 -6.41 16.73 20.71
C GLU A 188 -7.08 15.44 20.22
N LEU A 189 -8.13 15.55 19.41
CA LEU A 189 -8.80 14.39 18.81
C LEU A 189 -7.87 13.63 17.86
N ASP A 190 -7.21 14.35 16.95
CA ASP A 190 -6.31 13.75 15.96
C ASP A 190 -5.09 13.12 16.64
N TYR A 191 -4.58 13.71 17.72
CA TYR A 191 -3.53 13.12 18.54
C TYR A 191 -3.94 11.76 19.12
N GLN A 192 -5.15 11.66 19.70
CA GLN A 192 -5.64 10.38 20.23
C GLN A 192 -5.74 9.31 19.14
N GLN A 193 -6.37 9.64 18.01
CA GLN A 193 -6.49 8.73 16.87
C GLN A 193 -5.12 8.33 16.31
N HIS A 194 -4.19 9.28 16.27
CA HIS A 194 -2.82 9.04 15.83
C HIS A 194 -2.10 8.06 16.76
N MET A 195 -2.20 8.23 18.07
CA MET A 195 -1.56 7.35 19.05
C MET A 195 -2.13 5.93 19.00
N GLU A 196 -3.46 5.77 18.88
CA GLU A 196 -4.09 4.47 18.68
C GLU A 196 -3.58 3.79 17.41
N ARG A 197 -3.47 4.56 16.32
CA ARG A 197 -2.93 4.05 15.05
C ARG A 197 -1.46 3.66 15.18
N MET A 198 -0.63 4.48 15.81
CA MET A 198 0.79 4.17 16.03
C MET A 198 0.96 2.87 16.83
N VAL A 199 0.15 2.65 17.87
CA VAL A 199 0.16 1.39 18.62
C VAL A 199 -0.21 0.22 17.69
N SER A 200 -1.24 0.35 16.86
CA SER A 200 -1.63 -0.69 15.89
C SER A 200 -0.51 -1.00 14.86
N LEU A 201 0.25 0.02 14.47
CA LEU A 201 1.35 -0.09 13.51
C LEU A 201 2.65 -0.55 14.16
N SER A 202 2.79 -0.47 15.49
CA SER A 202 3.99 -0.91 16.20
C SER A 202 4.29 -2.41 16.05
N ALA A 203 3.26 -3.20 15.76
CA ALA A 203 3.41 -4.61 15.43
C ALA A 203 3.86 -4.87 13.99
N ASN A 204 3.71 -3.89 13.09
CA ASN A 204 4.10 -4.01 11.70
C ASN A 204 5.59 -3.78 11.56
N LYS A 205 6.27 -4.83 11.09
CA LYS A 205 7.72 -4.81 10.99
C LYS A 205 8.14 -4.17 9.67
N ASN A 206 9.10 -3.25 9.74
CA ASN A 206 9.54 -2.39 8.63
C ASN A 206 10.45 -3.09 7.60
N THR A 207 10.67 -4.39 7.73
CA THR A 207 11.40 -5.20 6.74
C THR A 207 10.50 -6.32 6.24
N VAL A 208 10.52 -6.56 4.94
CA VAL A 208 9.81 -7.65 4.28
C VAL A 208 10.83 -8.57 3.64
N HIS A 209 10.80 -9.84 4.02
CA HIS A 209 11.59 -10.88 3.40
C HIS A 209 10.66 -11.79 2.61
N LEU A 210 10.97 -12.00 1.35
CA LEU A 210 10.28 -12.90 0.44
C LEU A 210 11.26 -13.96 -0.03
N GLU A 211 10.86 -15.22 0.10
CA GLU A 211 11.52 -16.37 -0.49
C GLU A 211 10.59 -17.02 -1.50
N VAL A 212 11.08 -17.20 -2.73
CA VAL A 212 10.33 -17.84 -3.82
C VAL A 212 11.13 -18.99 -4.36
N THR A 213 10.52 -20.16 -4.44
CA THR A 213 11.14 -21.39 -4.93
C THR A 213 10.39 -21.94 -6.12
N ALA A 214 11.08 -22.17 -7.23
CA ALA A 214 10.56 -22.95 -8.35
C ALA A 214 11.06 -24.39 -8.22
N ASN A 215 10.14 -25.38 -8.08
CA ASN A 215 10.51 -26.78 -8.06
C ASN A 215 10.40 -27.38 -9.47
N GLY A 216 11.50 -27.92 -9.97
CA GLY A 216 11.60 -28.58 -11.26
C GLY A 216 10.78 -29.86 -11.31
N GLY A 217 10.36 -30.24 -12.51
CA GLY A 217 9.72 -31.52 -12.77
C GLY A 217 10.52 -32.36 -13.74
N ALA A 218 10.47 -33.69 -13.58
CA ALA A 218 11.13 -34.64 -14.49
C ALA A 218 10.83 -34.37 -15.98
N PHE A 219 9.65 -33.84 -16.31
CA PHE A 219 9.18 -33.66 -17.68
C PHE A 219 8.77 -32.22 -18.04
N ALA A 220 8.98 -31.26 -17.14
CA ALA A 220 8.37 -29.94 -17.29
C ALA A 220 9.15 -28.83 -16.61
N LYS A 221 9.37 -27.74 -17.36
CA LYS A 221 9.79 -26.45 -16.78
C LYS A 221 8.77 -25.98 -15.75
N SER A 222 9.28 -25.47 -14.64
CA SER A 222 8.53 -24.78 -13.58
C SER A 222 8.93 -23.31 -13.56
N ALA A 223 7.96 -22.44 -13.30
CA ALA A 223 8.21 -21.01 -13.13
C ALA A 223 7.18 -20.43 -12.17
N ILE A 224 7.63 -19.49 -11.35
CA ILE A 224 6.79 -18.75 -10.41
C ILE A 224 7.23 -17.29 -10.38
N ARG A 225 6.26 -16.38 -10.39
CA ARG A 225 6.43 -14.96 -10.14
C ARG A 225 5.58 -14.59 -8.94
N VAL A 226 6.19 -13.96 -7.94
CA VAL A 226 5.49 -13.44 -6.76
C VAL A 226 5.81 -11.97 -6.63
N ILE A 227 4.77 -11.16 -6.46
CA ILE A 227 4.84 -9.73 -6.23
C ILE A 227 4.28 -9.46 -4.83
N LEU A 228 5.06 -8.80 -3.98
CA LEU A 228 4.60 -8.25 -2.72
C LEU A 228 4.34 -6.76 -2.90
N ARG A 229 3.12 -6.32 -2.57
CA ARG A 229 2.77 -4.91 -2.51
C ARG A 229 2.61 -4.48 -1.06
N GLY A 230 3.08 -3.29 -0.75
CA GLY A 230 2.97 -2.69 0.56
C GLY A 230 2.13 -1.44 0.50
N LYS A 231 1.24 -1.29 1.48
CA LYS A 231 0.54 -0.04 1.75
C LYS A 231 1.27 0.66 2.88
N LYS A 232 1.76 1.87 2.64
CA LYS A 232 2.43 2.71 3.62
C LYS A 232 1.55 3.88 4.01
N ILE A 233 1.72 4.34 5.25
CA ILE A 233 1.06 5.52 5.77
C ILE A 233 2.07 6.50 6.36
N ARG A 234 1.84 7.79 6.13
CA ARG A 234 2.62 8.87 6.72
C ARG A 234 2.18 9.14 8.16
N VAL A 235 3.13 9.13 9.09
CA VAL A 235 2.90 9.33 10.53
C VAL A 235 3.71 10.49 11.12
N GLU A 236 4.71 11.03 10.40
CA GLU A 236 5.54 12.15 10.86
C GLU A 236 5.90 13.15 9.76
#